data_AF-A0AAU9TPU5-F1
#
_entry.id   AF-A0AAU9TPU5-F1
#
_cell.length_a   1.000
_cell.length_b   1.000
_cell.length_c   1.000
_cell.angle_alpha   90.00
_cell.angle_beta   90.00
_cell.angle_gamma   90.00
#
_symmetry.space_group_name_H-M   'P 1'
#
loop_
_entity.id
_entity.type
_entity.pdbx_description
1 polymer ?
#
loop_
_entity_poly.entity_id
_entity_poly.type
_entity_poly.pdbx_seq_one_letter_code
_entity_poly.pdbx_strand_id
1 'polypeptide(L)'
;MSAEKHVTMSEVILISNALKKKCTSFLSVTRPATVARMTETLLNEMTTRFASIEDDYIFAESTLLDPRFKKYGFLNEFAYGRTCANLKALAGRIQIESQQYAVPEPTNSSPPSKRKGSIWDEFDQQVGDILKNTNPTAGGIIEIDKYLDHHTKTLQSGGSLKKDAYPRLSGKKVSQILFLNFNL
;
A
#
# COMPACT_ATOMS: atom_id res chain seq x y z
N MET A 1 -10.77 6.96 -16.17
CA MET A 1 -11.55 5.83 -15.62
C MET A 1 -12.13 4.91 -16.70
N SER A 2 -11.77 5.04 -18.00
CA SER A 2 -12.41 4.27 -19.09
C SER A 2 -11.66 3.00 -19.52
N ALA A 3 -10.52 2.70 -18.89
CA ALA A 3 -9.68 1.54 -19.22
C ALA A 3 -9.78 0.39 -18.22
N GLU A 4 -10.28 0.65 -17.00
CA GLU A 4 -10.51 -0.38 -15.98
C GLU A 4 -12.01 -0.73 -15.96
N LYS A 5 -12.31 -2.04 -15.98
CA LYS A 5 -13.69 -2.55 -16.13
C LYS A 5 -14.52 -2.36 -14.85
N HIS A 6 -13.87 -2.14 -13.70
CA HIS A 6 -14.48 -2.05 -12.38
C HIS A 6 -13.80 -0.96 -11.55
N VAL A 7 -14.56 -0.32 -10.66
CA VAL A 7 -14.01 0.59 -9.64
C VAL A 7 -13.38 -0.26 -8.53
N THR A 8 -12.13 0.04 -8.21
CA THR A 8 -11.38 -0.65 -7.16
C THR A 8 -11.61 -0.02 -5.79
N MET A 9 -11.41 -0.79 -4.71
CA MET A 9 -11.61 -0.27 -3.34
C MET A 9 -10.68 0.90 -3.03
N SER A 10 -9.48 0.95 -3.64
CA SER A 10 -8.53 2.06 -3.48
C SER A 10 -8.99 3.37 -4.13
N GLU A 11 -9.96 3.33 -5.04
CA GLU A 11 -10.47 4.52 -5.74
C GLU A 11 -11.65 5.18 -5.02
N VAL A 12 -12.34 4.47 -4.12
CA VAL A 12 -13.61 4.92 -3.54
C VAL A 12 -13.47 6.22 -2.75
N ILE A 13 -12.40 6.36 -1.94
CA ILE A 13 -12.11 7.60 -1.21
C ILE A 13 -11.91 8.76 -2.21
N LEU A 14 -11.11 8.56 -3.25
CA LEU A 14 -10.82 9.59 -4.24
C LEU A 14 -12.06 9.99 -5.04
N ILE A 15 -12.85 9.03 -5.51
CA ILE A 15 -14.05 9.28 -6.29
C ILE A 15 -15.10 10.02 -5.44
N SER A 16 -15.33 9.59 -4.21
CA SER A 16 -16.28 10.25 -3.31
C SER A 16 -15.89 11.71 -3.05
N ASN A 17 -14.61 11.97 -2.78
CA ASN A 17 -14.09 13.31 -2.56
C ASN A 17 -14.14 14.18 -3.83
N ALA A 18 -13.79 13.62 -4.99
CA ALA A 18 -13.88 14.30 -6.27
C ALA A 18 -15.33 14.66 -6.64
N LEU A 19 -16.28 13.75 -6.42
CA LEU A 19 -17.70 13.98 -6.68
C LEU A 19 -18.28 15.05 -5.76
N LYS A 20 -18.00 15.00 -4.46
CA LYS A 20 -18.39 16.06 -3.50
C LYS A 20 -17.88 17.42 -3.96
N LYS A 21 -16.58 17.51 -4.27
CA LYS A 21 -15.95 18.76 -4.77
C LYS A 21 -16.60 19.27 -6.06
N LYS A 22 -16.91 18.38 -7.00
CA LYS A 22 -17.59 18.74 -8.25
C LYS A 22 -19.01 19.23 -8.00
N CYS A 23 -19.77 18.59 -7.12
CA CYS A 23 -21.11 19.04 -6.75
C CYS A 23 -21.08 20.42 -6.08
N THR A 24 -20.17 20.64 -5.12
CA THR A 24 -20.00 21.95 -4.46
C THR A 24 -19.64 23.05 -5.47
N SER A 25 -18.69 22.76 -6.36
CA SER A 25 -18.31 23.70 -7.44
C SER A 25 -19.44 23.91 -8.45
N PHE A 26 -20.30 22.94 -8.67
CA PHE A 26 -21.43 23.07 -9.58
C PHE A 26 -22.50 24.01 -8.98
N LEU A 27 -22.70 23.93 -7.66
CA LEU A 27 -23.63 24.76 -6.89
C LEU A 27 -23.13 26.20 -6.65
N SER A 28 -21.84 26.49 -6.87
CA SER A 28 -21.28 27.84 -6.66
C SER A 28 -21.67 28.84 -7.75
N VAL A 29 -22.41 28.42 -8.78
CA VAL A 29 -22.87 29.25 -9.90
C VAL A 29 -24.39 29.16 -9.97
N THR A 30 -25.07 30.26 -10.34
CA THR A 30 -26.52 30.27 -10.52
C THR A 30 -26.96 29.24 -11.57
N ARG A 31 -27.91 28.39 -11.21
CA ARG A 31 -28.49 27.34 -12.06
C ARG A 31 -30.02 27.38 -11.99
N PRO A 32 -30.73 26.76 -12.95
CA PRO A 32 -32.15 26.49 -12.81
C PRO A 32 -32.44 25.74 -11.50
N ALA A 33 -33.48 26.15 -10.78
CA ALA A 33 -33.80 25.65 -9.44
C ALA A 33 -33.89 24.11 -9.36
N THR A 34 -34.46 23.46 -10.37
CA THR A 34 -34.56 22.00 -10.44
C THR A 34 -33.18 21.33 -10.42
N VAL A 35 -32.23 21.85 -11.21
CA VAL A 35 -30.87 21.27 -11.32
C VAL A 35 -30.08 21.51 -10.03
N ALA A 36 -30.24 22.69 -9.41
CA ALA A 36 -29.65 22.99 -8.11
C ALA A 36 -30.14 22.01 -7.04
N ARG A 37 -31.46 21.81 -6.92
CA ARG A 37 -32.06 20.88 -5.95
C ARG A 37 -31.62 19.43 -6.17
N MET A 38 -31.51 18.98 -7.42
CA MET A 38 -30.97 17.65 -7.73
C MET A 38 -29.53 17.50 -7.26
N THR A 39 -28.71 18.53 -7.48
CA THR A 39 -27.29 18.51 -7.09
C THR A 39 -27.13 18.59 -5.57
N GLU A 40 -27.95 19.37 -4.88
CA GLU A 40 -28.02 19.42 -3.42
C GLU A 40 -28.40 18.07 -2.83
N THR A 41 -29.41 17.41 -3.39
CA THR A 41 -29.83 16.06 -2.97
C THR A 41 -28.70 15.06 -3.15
N LEU A 42 -28.03 15.08 -4.30
CA LEU A 42 -26.88 14.22 -4.58
C LEU A 42 -25.71 14.48 -3.61
N LEU A 43 -25.40 15.76 -3.36
CA LEU A 43 -24.33 16.15 -2.43
C LEU A 43 -24.66 15.71 -1.00
N ASN A 44 -25.91 15.84 -0.57
CA ASN A 44 -26.37 15.38 0.73
C ASN A 44 -26.20 13.85 0.86
N GLU A 45 -26.72 13.08 -0.09
CA GLU A 45 -26.57 11.62 -0.12
C GLU A 45 -25.10 11.18 -0.13
N MET A 46 -24.25 11.86 -0.92
CA MET A 46 -22.80 11.60 -0.95
C MET A 46 -22.15 11.89 0.40
N THR A 47 -22.56 12.97 1.06
CA THR A 47 -22.01 13.36 2.36
C THR A 47 -22.43 12.39 3.43
N THR A 48 -23.69 11.95 3.45
CA THR A 48 -24.21 10.98 4.41
C THR A 48 -23.60 9.59 4.22
N ARG A 49 -23.60 9.06 2.99
CA ARG A 49 -23.14 7.69 2.72
C ARG A 49 -21.63 7.53 2.81
N PHE A 50 -20.88 8.58 2.46
CA PHE A 50 -19.41 8.57 2.48
C PHE A 50 -18.85 9.53 3.54
N ALA A 51 -19.55 9.73 4.66
CA ALA A 51 -19.11 10.63 5.74
C ALA A 51 -17.79 10.16 6.37
N SER A 52 -17.72 8.86 6.67
CA SER A 52 -16.63 8.22 7.42
C SER A 52 -15.88 7.20 6.57
N ILE A 53 -15.84 7.40 5.25
CA ILE A 53 -15.21 6.43 4.33
C ILE A 53 -13.69 6.29 4.57
N GLU A 54 -13.05 7.34 5.09
CA GLU A 54 -11.62 7.30 5.47
C GLU A 54 -11.39 6.61 6.83
N ASP A 55 -12.43 6.39 7.64
CA ASP A 55 -12.35 5.65 8.90
C ASP A 55 -12.54 4.13 8.70
N ASP A 56 -13.07 3.71 7.56
CA ASP A 56 -13.22 2.30 7.20
C ASP A 56 -11.87 1.71 6.80
N TYR A 57 -11.44 0.68 7.52
CA TYR A 57 -10.13 0.08 7.35
C TYR A 57 -9.93 -0.50 5.94
N ILE A 58 -10.97 -1.05 5.30
CA ILE A 58 -10.82 -1.66 3.98
C ILE A 58 -10.50 -0.59 2.95
N PHE A 59 -11.30 0.48 2.92
CA PHE A 59 -11.09 1.57 1.95
C PHE A 59 -9.81 2.35 2.25
N ALA A 60 -9.52 2.63 3.52
CA ALA A 60 -8.34 3.37 3.92
C ALA A 60 -7.05 2.59 3.64
N GLU A 61 -6.97 1.32 4.05
CA GLU A 61 -5.78 0.49 3.82
C GLU A 61 -5.59 0.23 2.33
N SER A 62 -6.67 -0.05 1.58
CA SER A 62 -6.59 -0.22 0.12
C SER A 62 -6.09 1.04 -0.58
N THR A 63 -6.56 2.22 -0.18
CA THR A 63 -6.13 3.50 -0.74
C THR A 63 -4.67 3.79 -0.42
N LEU A 64 -4.23 3.51 0.81
CA LEU A 64 -2.85 3.75 1.24
C LEU A 64 -1.86 2.79 0.56
N LEU A 65 -2.28 1.54 0.36
CA LEU A 65 -1.51 0.51 -0.33
C LEU A 65 -1.50 0.68 -1.86
N ASP A 66 -2.36 1.53 -2.42
CA ASP A 66 -2.29 1.88 -3.84
C ASP A 66 -1.15 2.89 -4.08
N PRO A 67 -0.12 2.52 -4.87
CA PRO A 67 1.04 3.36 -5.09
C PRO A 67 0.70 4.68 -5.80
N ARG A 68 -0.45 4.76 -6.48
CA ARG A 68 -0.91 5.97 -7.17
C ARG A 68 -1.39 7.05 -6.19
N PHE A 69 -1.88 6.65 -5.02
CA PHE A 69 -2.58 7.55 -4.09
C PHE A 69 -1.79 7.77 -2.81
N LYS A 70 -1.48 6.70 -2.06
CA LYS A 70 -0.79 6.75 -0.76
C LYS A 70 -1.37 7.85 0.14
N LYS A 71 -0.52 8.71 0.72
CA LYS A 71 -0.92 9.87 1.54
C LYS A 71 -1.89 10.80 0.80
N TYR A 72 -1.73 10.97 -0.51
CA TYR A 72 -2.54 11.92 -1.30
C TYR A 72 -3.98 11.45 -1.54
N GLY A 73 -4.32 10.21 -1.15
CA GLY A 73 -5.70 9.72 -1.18
C GLY A 73 -6.57 10.25 -0.04
N PHE A 74 -5.99 10.80 1.03
CA PHE A 74 -6.70 11.20 2.25
C PHE A 74 -6.91 12.70 2.33
N LEU A 75 -8.09 13.13 2.79
CA LEU A 75 -8.35 14.51 3.22
C LEU A 75 -8.15 14.67 4.73
N ASN A 76 -8.40 13.63 5.51
CA ASN A 76 -8.24 13.63 6.95
C ASN A 76 -6.86 13.07 7.35
N GLU A 77 -5.97 13.95 7.81
CA GLU A 77 -4.63 13.54 8.26
C GLU A 77 -4.65 12.56 9.45
N PHE A 78 -5.67 12.63 10.32
CA PHE A 78 -5.82 11.68 11.42
C PHE A 78 -6.20 10.28 10.92
N ALA A 79 -7.04 10.21 9.88
CA ALA A 79 -7.40 8.93 9.25
C ALA A 79 -6.18 8.30 8.58
N TYR A 80 -5.38 9.11 7.86
CA TYR A 80 -4.11 8.68 7.29
C TYR A 80 -3.15 8.13 8.36
N GLY A 81 -2.95 8.87 9.46
CA GLY A 81 -2.06 8.46 10.55
C GLY A 81 -2.49 7.14 11.20
N ARG A 82 -3.79 6.97 11.43
CA ARG A 82 -4.38 5.74 11.99
C ARG A 82 -4.19 4.55 11.05
N THR A 83 -4.42 4.76 9.76
CA THR A 83 -4.24 3.73 8.72
C THR A 83 -2.78 3.30 8.62
N CYS A 84 -1.84 4.25 8.68
CA CYS A 84 -0.41 3.95 8.75
C CYS A 84 -0.06 3.08 9.97
N ALA A 85 -0.58 3.44 11.15
CA ALA A 85 -0.34 2.68 12.37
C ALA A 85 -0.91 1.25 12.29
N ASN A 86 -2.12 1.10 11.73
CA ASN A 86 -2.76 -0.20 11.53
C ASN A 86 -1.96 -1.08 10.58
N LEU A 87 -1.53 -0.54 9.43
CA LEU A 87 -0.72 -1.28 8.45
C LEU A 87 0.63 -1.70 9.03
N LYS A 88 1.29 -0.84 9.81
CA LYS A 88 2.53 -1.17 10.53
C LYS A 88 2.33 -2.32 11.51
N ALA A 89 1.24 -2.27 12.29
CA ALA A 89 0.89 -3.34 13.21
C ALA A 89 0.57 -4.66 12.47
N LEU A 90 -0.13 -4.59 11.35
CA LEU A 90 -0.45 -5.75 10.52
C LEU A 90 0.81 -6.36 9.90
N ALA A 91 1.69 -5.55 9.32
CA ALA A 91 2.95 -5.98 8.73
C ALA A 91 3.88 -6.62 9.77
N GLY A 92 3.89 -6.12 11.00
CA GLY A 92 4.67 -6.71 12.10
C GLY A 92 4.23 -8.11 12.50
N ARG A 93 2.95 -8.46 12.28
CA ARG A 93 2.39 -9.81 12.56
C ARG A 93 2.71 -10.84 11.49
N ILE A 94 3.18 -10.41 10.32
CA ILE A 94 3.51 -11.32 9.22
C ILE A 94 4.89 -11.92 9.51
N GLN A 95 4.98 -13.23 9.73
CA GLN A 95 6.27 -13.91 9.77
C GLN A 95 6.71 -14.18 8.34
N ILE A 96 7.86 -13.63 7.95
CA ILE A 96 8.52 -14.05 6.72
C ILE A 96 9.34 -15.26 7.11
N GLU A 97 8.90 -16.44 6.67
CA GLU A 97 9.80 -17.59 6.63
C GLU A 97 11.01 -17.15 5.82
N SER A 98 12.18 -17.10 6.46
CA SER A 98 13.43 -16.78 5.81
C SER A 98 13.65 -17.77 4.67
N GLN A 99 13.21 -17.39 3.48
CA GLN A 99 13.76 -17.95 2.26
C GLN A 99 15.25 -17.70 2.39
N GLN A 100 16.02 -18.80 2.45
CA GLN A 100 17.46 -18.75 2.35
C GLN A 100 17.78 -17.79 1.20
N TYR A 101 18.33 -16.63 1.53
CA TYR A 101 18.94 -15.79 0.52
C TYR A 101 20.12 -16.61 0.01
N ALA A 102 19.89 -17.39 -1.05
CA ALA A 102 20.94 -17.81 -1.94
C ALA A 102 21.44 -16.51 -2.56
N VAL A 103 22.46 -15.93 -1.91
CA VAL A 103 23.32 -14.93 -2.53
C VAL A 103 23.69 -15.50 -3.90
N PRO A 104 23.44 -14.79 -5.03
CA PRO A 104 23.93 -15.26 -6.31
C PRO A 104 25.44 -15.35 -6.20
N GLU A 105 25.99 -16.56 -6.18
CA GLU A 105 27.43 -16.75 -6.29
C GLU A 105 27.91 -15.98 -7.54
N PRO A 106 28.91 -15.10 -7.43
CA PRO A 106 29.58 -14.63 -8.62
C PRO A 106 30.16 -15.85 -9.33
N THR A 107 29.63 -16.13 -10.52
CA THR A 107 30.08 -17.19 -11.40
C THR A 107 31.55 -16.96 -11.74
N ASN A 108 32.45 -17.60 -10.99
CA ASN A 108 33.80 -17.91 -11.42
C ASN A 108 34.19 -19.26 -10.83
N SER A 109 34.11 -20.25 -11.71
CA SER A 109 34.43 -21.66 -11.56
C SER A 109 35.75 -21.95 -10.85
N SER A 110 35.70 -22.74 -9.77
CA SER A 110 36.69 -23.76 -9.36
C SER A 110 36.15 -24.65 -8.21
N PRO A 111 36.63 -25.90 -8.03
CA PRO A 111 35.98 -26.92 -7.19
C PRO A 111 36.07 -26.64 -5.67
N PRO A 112 35.23 -27.31 -4.85
CA PRO A 112 35.00 -26.93 -3.45
C PRO A 112 36.14 -27.42 -2.54
N SER A 113 37.21 -26.63 -2.41
CA SER A 113 38.08 -26.75 -1.25
C SER A 113 37.41 -26.02 -0.09
N LYS A 114 36.81 -26.75 0.85
CA LYS A 114 36.40 -26.25 2.16
C LYS A 114 37.63 -25.68 2.88
N ARG A 115 37.96 -24.41 2.64
CA ARG A 115 38.76 -23.66 3.58
C ARG A 115 37.78 -23.06 4.58
N LYS A 116 37.53 -23.78 5.67
CA LYS A 116 36.97 -23.14 6.87
C LYS A 116 38.04 -22.17 7.37
N GLY A 117 37.71 -20.88 7.47
CA GLY A 117 38.54 -19.91 8.17
C GLY A 117 38.89 -18.64 7.39
N SER A 118 38.06 -18.18 6.46
CA SER A 118 38.13 -16.77 6.09
C SER A 118 37.55 -15.94 7.23
N ILE A 119 38.22 -14.86 7.63
CA ILE A 119 37.69 -13.87 8.59
C ILE A 119 36.31 -13.37 8.11
N TRP A 120 36.10 -13.34 6.79
CA TRP A 120 34.82 -13.00 6.17
C TRP A 120 33.74 -14.06 6.39
N ASP A 121 34.08 -15.35 6.48
CA ASP A 121 33.09 -16.39 6.76
C ASP A 121 32.55 -16.26 8.19
N GLU A 122 33.42 -15.97 9.16
CA GLU A 122 33.03 -15.73 10.55
C GLU A 122 32.22 -14.43 10.68
N PHE A 123 32.61 -13.38 9.95
CA PHE A 123 31.86 -12.13 9.89
C PHE A 123 30.49 -12.33 9.25
N ASP A 124 30.40 -12.99 8.10
CA ASP A 124 29.14 -13.27 7.40
C ASP A 124 28.24 -14.19 8.23
N GLN A 125 28.81 -15.14 8.97
CA GLN A 125 28.07 -15.96 9.92
C GLN A 125 27.53 -15.14 11.10
N GLN A 126 28.35 -14.27 11.69
CA GLN A 126 27.91 -13.35 12.76
C GLN A 126 26.82 -12.40 12.27
N VAL A 127 26.99 -11.80 11.08
CA VAL A 127 25.99 -10.96 10.43
C VAL A 127 24.72 -11.76 10.14
N GLY A 128 24.85 -12.99 9.65
CA GLY A 128 23.73 -13.89 9.41
C GLY A 128 22.95 -14.23 10.67
N ASP A 129 23.62 -14.47 11.80
CA ASP A 129 22.97 -14.76 13.08
C ASP A 129 22.31 -13.52 13.70
N ILE A 130 22.90 -12.34 13.53
CA ILE A 130 22.27 -11.05 13.87
C ILE A 130 21.01 -10.82 13.03
N LEU A 131 21.07 -11.07 11.71
CA LEU A 131 19.94 -10.92 10.81
C LEU A 131 18.82 -11.94 11.07
N LYS A 132 19.14 -13.15 11.54
CA LYS A 132 18.13 -14.13 11.97
C LYS A 132 17.39 -13.70 13.23
N ASN A 133 18.02 -12.90 14.09
CA ASN A 133 17.44 -12.41 15.34
C ASN A 133 16.69 -11.07 15.18
N THR A 134 16.34 -10.68 13.95
CA THR A 134 15.65 -9.41 13.72
C THR A 134 14.20 -9.47 14.19
N ASN A 135 13.75 -8.48 14.97
CA ASN A 135 12.37 -8.38 15.43
C ASN A 135 11.41 -8.24 14.23
N PRO A 136 10.47 -9.19 14.01
CA PRO A 136 9.56 -9.14 12.86
C PRO A 136 8.68 -7.89 12.86
N THR A 137 8.36 -7.35 14.04
CA THR A 137 7.62 -6.09 14.17
C THR A 137 8.42 -4.92 13.62
N ALA A 138 9.70 -4.82 13.99
CA ALA A 138 10.59 -3.78 13.48
C ALA A 138 10.76 -3.90 11.95
N GLY A 139 10.93 -5.12 11.43
CA GLY A 139 10.99 -5.38 9.99
C GLY A 139 9.73 -4.94 9.25
N GLY A 140 8.54 -5.24 9.80
CA GLY A 140 7.26 -4.79 9.24
C GLY A 140 7.10 -3.27 9.23
N ILE A 141 7.48 -2.59 10.31
CA ILE A 141 7.43 -1.13 10.39
C ILE A 141 8.33 -0.49 9.34
N ILE A 142 9.59 -0.94 9.25
CA ILE A 142 10.59 -0.42 8.30
C ILE A 142 10.11 -0.63 6.86
N GLU A 143 9.52 -1.78 6.56
CA GLU A 143 8.99 -2.08 5.22
C GLU A 143 7.87 -1.12 4.81
N ILE A 144 6.92 -0.84 5.71
CA ILE A 144 5.85 0.14 5.47
C ILE A 144 6.43 1.54 5.29
N ASP A 145 7.33 1.98 6.17
CA ASP A 145 7.93 3.31 6.07
C ASP A 145 8.70 3.49 4.74
N LYS A 146 9.46 2.47 4.34
CA LYS A 146 10.15 2.44 3.04
C LYS A 146 9.17 2.48 1.86
N TYR A 147 8.03 1.80 1.96
CA TYR A 147 7.00 1.82 0.93
C TYR A 147 6.35 3.22 0.80
N LEU A 148 6.04 3.86 1.93
CA LEU A 148 5.40 5.17 1.94
C LEU A 148 6.34 6.27 1.43
N ASP A 149 7.63 6.18 1.74
CA ASP A 149 8.65 7.13 1.28
C ASP A 149 8.97 6.97 -0.23
N HIS A 150 8.91 5.75 -0.75
CA HIS A 150 9.21 5.47 -2.15
C HIS A 150 8.24 6.17 -3.11
N HIS A 151 8.70 7.16 -3.87
CA HIS A 151 7.90 7.81 -4.91
C HIS A 151 7.78 6.92 -6.16
N THR A 152 6.58 6.41 -6.44
CA THR A 152 6.27 5.75 -7.71
C THR A 152 5.87 6.79 -8.76
N LYS A 153 6.82 7.15 -9.62
CA LYS A 153 6.55 7.96 -10.82
C LYS A 153 6.01 7.06 -11.93
N THR A 154 4.68 6.84 -12.02
CA THR A 154 3.92 6.64 -13.28
C THR A 154 2.52 6.03 -13.04
N LEU A 155 1.51 6.61 -13.70
CA LEU A 155 0.11 6.18 -13.75
C LEU A 155 -0.16 5.07 -14.80
N GLN A 156 0.86 4.42 -15.38
CA GLN A 156 0.74 3.75 -16.69
C GLN A 156 1.18 2.29 -16.76
N SER A 157 1.50 1.62 -15.65
CA SER A 157 1.66 0.16 -15.69
C SER A 157 1.26 -0.39 -14.34
N GLY A 158 0.35 -1.38 -14.35
CA GLY A 158 -0.14 -2.07 -13.16
C GLY A 158 1.05 -2.51 -12.31
N GLY A 159 1.34 -1.70 -11.29
CA GLY A 159 2.55 -1.81 -10.49
C GLY A 159 2.42 -3.01 -9.57
N SER A 160 2.79 -4.18 -10.06
CA SER A 160 3.08 -5.31 -9.18
C SER A 160 4.17 -4.84 -8.23
N LEU A 161 3.86 -4.75 -6.92
CA LEU A 161 4.85 -4.53 -5.89
C LEU A 161 5.99 -5.51 -6.14
N LYS A 162 7.22 -5.00 -6.25
CA LYS A 162 8.41 -5.85 -6.39
C LYS A 162 8.45 -6.74 -5.16
N LYS A 163 8.11 -8.03 -5.32
CA LYS A 163 7.97 -8.99 -4.21
C LYS A 163 9.26 -9.08 -3.38
N ASP A 164 10.39 -8.93 -4.05
CA ASP A 164 11.73 -8.92 -3.44
C ASP A 164 12.02 -7.67 -2.61
N ALA A 165 11.36 -6.54 -2.91
CA ALA A 165 11.55 -5.29 -2.19
C ALA A 165 10.61 -5.14 -0.99
N TYR A 166 9.44 -5.80 -1.03
CA TYR A 166 8.40 -5.73 -0.01
C TYR A 166 7.77 -7.13 0.25
N PRO A 167 8.50 -8.04 0.92
CA PRO A 167 8.06 -9.42 1.14
C PRO A 167 6.82 -9.55 2.05
N ARG A 168 6.60 -8.64 3.01
CA ARG A 168 5.41 -8.66 3.89
C ARG A 168 4.19 -8.11 3.15
N LEU A 169 4.38 -7.06 2.36
CA LEU A 169 3.32 -6.47 1.54
C LEU A 169 2.91 -7.37 0.36
N SER A 170 3.81 -8.22 -0.11
CA SER A 170 3.51 -9.18 -1.19
C SER A 170 3.01 -10.56 -0.72
N GLY A 171 2.93 -10.79 0.60
CA GLY A 171 2.41 -12.04 1.16
C GLY A 171 0.92 -12.27 0.85
N LYS A 172 0.48 -13.53 0.76
CA LYS A 172 -0.89 -13.92 0.33
C LYS A 172 -2.04 -13.21 1.08
N LYS A 173 -1.85 -12.82 2.34
CA LYS A 173 -2.87 -12.11 3.15
C LYS A 173 -2.99 -10.61 2.81
N VAL A 174 -1.87 -9.91 2.61
CA VAL A 174 -1.88 -8.51 2.14
C VAL A 174 -2.19 -8.46 0.65
N SER A 175 -1.78 -9.49 -0.08
CA SER A 175 -2.23 -9.76 -1.44
C SER A 175 -3.75 -9.90 -1.53
N GLN A 176 -4.48 -10.46 -0.56
CA GLN A 176 -5.95 -10.44 -0.65
C GLN A 176 -6.52 -9.02 -0.54
N ILE A 177 -5.88 -8.12 0.23
CA ILE A 177 -6.25 -6.69 0.30
C ILE A 177 -5.84 -5.95 -0.99
N LEU A 178 -4.69 -6.32 -1.58
CA LEU A 178 -4.16 -5.74 -2.83
C LEU A 178 -4.79 -6.31 -4.12
N PHE A 179 -5.22 -7.58 -4.11
CA PHE A 179 -5.70 -8.39 -5.25
C PHE A 179 -7.19 -8.77 -5.14
N LEU A 180 -7.95 -8.25 -4.17
CA LEU A 180 -9.40 -8.07 -4.37
C LEU A 180 -9.71 -7.16 -5.58
N ASN A 181 -8.67 -6.61 -6.22
CA ASN A 181 -8.69 -5.91 -7.50
C ASN A 181 -8.77 -6.80 -8.76
N PHE A 182 -8.96 -8.12 -8.68
CA PHE A 182 -9.03 -8.95 -9.92
C PHE A 182 -10.10 -10.03 -10.02
N ASN A 183 -10.96 -10.26 -9.03
CA ASN A 183 -12.12 -11.14 -9.22
C ASN A 183 -13.26 -10.82 -8.24
N LEU A 184 -14.13 -9.90 -8.66
CA LEU A 184 -15.57 -9.89 -8.41
C LEU A 184 -16.26 -9.12 -9.54
#